data_AF-A0A7S0IQR3-F1
#
_entry.id   AF-A0A7S0IQR3-F1
#
_cell.length_a   1.000
_cell.length_b   1.000
_cell.length_c   1.000
_cell.angle_alpha   90.00
_cell.angle_beta   90.00
_cell.angle_gamma   90.00
#
_symmetry.space_group_name_H-M   'P 1'
#
loop_
_entity.id
_entity.type
_entity.pdbx_description
1 polymer ?
#
loop_
_entity_poly.entity_id
_entity_poly.type
_entity_poly.pdbx_seq_one_letter_code
_entity_poly.pdbx_strand_id
1 'polypeptide(L)'
;PSPPPPSPSPPDTASVNGDPHIKLPEGGEADMKGEDGVFYNLVSAPGFSFSMMTSITSFMLPRPLLVHGSFFTQASCLARGHSGKTYAILGNANEVGFEVLDQRDGTLLARHHGVWQEWSDDGVMARVKQATTYVRANGWEVNVTRRPIYNLVSGPSSWRYVIDI
;
A
#
# COMPACT_ATOMS: atom_id res chain seq x y z
N PRO A 1 -30.73 -0.49 40.92
CA PRO A 1 -30.42 0.08 39.58
C PRO A 1 -29.14 -0.60 39.07
N SER A 2 -29.18 -1.22 37.90
CA SER A 2 -28.03 -1.90 37.31
C SER A 2 -27.06 -0.88 36.69
N PRO A 3 -25.72 -1.12 36.73
CA PRO A 3 -24.76 -0.22 36.10
C PRO A 3 -24.95 -0.20 34.57
N PRO A 4 -24.61 0.92 33.91
CA PRO A 4 -24.69 1.02 32.46
C PRO A 4 -23.69 0.04 31.82
N PRO A 5 -24.02 -0.50 30.63
CA PRO A 5 -23.11 -1.39 29.91
C PRO A 5 -21.80 -0.66 29.54
N PRO A 6 -20.67 -1.37 29.45
CA PRO A 6 -19.39 -0.79 29.06
C PRO A 6 -19.47 -0.25 27.62
N SER A 7 -18.82 0.90 27.39
CA SER A 7 -18.71 1.51 26.07
C SER A 7 -17.96 0.57 25.10
N PRO A 8 -18.34 0.50 23.82
CA PRO A 8 -17.64 -0.31 22.84
C PRO A 8 -16.21 0.21 22.66
N SER A 9 -15.25 -0.72 22.59
CA SER A 9 -13.85 -0.43 22.25
C SER A 9 -13.75 0.23 20.86
N PRO A 10 -12.78 1.12 20.61
CA PRO A 10 -12.54 1.65 19.28
C PRO A 10 -12.26 0.51 18.28
N PRO A 11 -12.67 0.62 17.01
CA PRO A 11 -12.31 -0.37 16.01
C PRO A 11 -10.79 -0.37 15.81
N ASP A 12 -10.19 -1.56 15.86
CA ASP A 12 -8.77 -1.75 15.56
C ASP A 12 -8.53 -1.44 14.07
N THR A 13 -7.76 -0.39 13.81
CA THR A 13 -7.25 -0.04 12.47
C THR A 13 -6.49 -1.22 11.86
N ALA A 14 -6.76 -1.53 10.59
CA ALA A 14 -6.10 -2.61 9.88
C ALA A 14 -4.68 -2.18 9.49
N SER A 15 -3.68 -2.56 10.29
CA SER A 15 -2.26 -2.32 10.00
C SER A 15 -1.58 -3.58 9.45
N VAL A 16 -0.82 -3.51 8.36
CA VAL A 16 0.12 -4.56 7.94
C VAL A 16 1.48 -4.18 8.52
N ASN A 17 2.16 -5.10 9.22
CA ASN A 17 3.45 -4.81 9.82
C ASN A 17 4.33 -6.07 9.72
N GLY A 18 5.39 -6.04 8.90
CA GLY A 18 6.24 -7.20 8.62
C GLY A 18 6.17 -7.69 7.17
N ASP A 19 6.84 -8.82 6.82
CA ASP A 19 6.60 -9.60 5.58
C ASP A 19 5.08 -9.79 5.36
N PRO A 20 4.50 -10.04 4.16
CA PRO A 20 3.10 -9.68 3.89
C PRO A 20 2.11 -10.53 4.72
N HIS A 21 1.83 -10.04 5.92
CA HIS A 21 0.87 -10.57 6.86
C HIS A 21 -0.24 -9.51 7.00
N ILE A 22 -1.45 -9.80 6.54
CA ILE A 22 -2.60 -8.96 6.92
C ILE A 22 -2.90 -9.23 8.39
N LYS A 23 -2.94 -8.19 9.22
CA LYS A 23 -3.59 -8.29 10.53
C LYS A 23 -5.09 -8.21 10.35
N LEU A 24 -5.75 -9.32 10.64
CA LEU A 24 -7.19 -9.44 10.63
C LEU A 24 -7.78 -8.67 11.83
N PRO A 25 -9.02 -8.18 11.74
CA PRO A 25 -9.68 -7.40 12.80
C PRO A 25 -9.74 -8.07 14.19
N GLU A 26 -9.51 -9.37 14.26
CA GLU A 26 -9.55 -10.21 15.47
C GLU A 26 -8.15 -10.68 15.93
N GLY A 27 -7.09 -10.00 15.48
CA GLY A 27 -5.72 -10.22 15.94
C GLY A 27 -4.98 -11.39 15.27
N GLY A 28 -5.57 -12.00 14.24
CA GLY A 28 -4.92 -13.01 13.40
C GLY A 28 -3.98 -12.39 12.36
N GLU A 29 -2.91 -13.10 11.99
CA GLU A 29 -2.00 -12.73 10.91
C GLU A 29 -2.19 -13.69 9.73
N ALA A 30 -2.39 -13.17 8.52
CA ALA A 30 -2.58 -13.98 7.32
C ALA A 30 -1.43 -13.75 6.33
N ASP A 31 -0.61 -14.79 6.12
CA ASP A 31 0.42 -14.82 5.08
C ASP A 31 -0.20 -14.77 3.68
N MET A 32 0.09 -13.71 2.93
CA MET A 32 -0.27 -13.66 1.53
C MET A 32 0.82 -14.23 0.64
N LYS A 33 0.53 -15.38 0.03
CA LYS A 33 1.25 -15.87 -1.14
C LYS A 33 0.53 -15.39 -2.41
N GLY A 34 1.20 -14.57 -3.21
CA GLY A 34 0.69 -14.11 -4.50
C GLY A 34 1.43 -14.76 -5.68
N GLU A 35 0.83 -14.64 -6.86
CA GLU A 35 1.50 -14.92 -8.13
C GLU A 35 2.49 -13.81 -8.50
N ASP A 36 3.54 -14.15 -9.24
CA ASP A 36 4.55 -13.18 -9.64
C ASP A 36 3.97 -12.17 -10.63
N GLY A 37 4.11 -10.88 -10.33
CA GLY A 37 3.65 -9.81 -11.21
C GLY A 37 2.13 -9.60 -11.23
N VAL A 38 1.39 -10.14 -10.25
CA VAL A 38 -0.07 -10.00 -10.19
C VAL A 38 -0.47 -8.92 -9.19
N PHE A 39 -1.36 -8.01 -9.63
CA PHE A 39 -2.01 -7.05 -8.75
C PHE A 39 -3.21 -7.69 -8.04
N TYR A 40 -3.25 -7.54 -6.72
CA TYR A 40 -4.39 -7.91 -5.89
C TYR A 40 -5.06 -6.65 -5.37
N ASN A 41 -6.40 -6.59 -5.47
CA ASN A 41 -7.16 -5.46 -4.96
C ASN A 41 -7.42 -5.63 -3.46
N LEU A 42 -6.94 -4.69 -2.66
CA LEU A 42 -7.00 -4.73 -1.20
C LEU A 42 -8.17 -3.89 -0.66
N VAL A 43 -8.50 -2.79 -1.33
CA VAL A 43 -9.63 -1.93 -1.00
C VAL A 43 -10.46 -1.67 -2.24
N SER A 44 -11.78 -1.81 -2.12
CA SER A 44 -12.73 -1.46 -3.18
C SER A 44 -13.91 -0.71 -2.58
N ALA A 45 -14.03 0.57 -2.93
CA ALA A 45 -15.10 1.45 -2.46
C ALA A 45 -15.56 2.39 -3.60
N PRO A 46 -16.75 3.02 -3.48
CA PRO A 46 -17.20 3.99 -4.47
C PRO A 46 -16.19 5.13 -4.68
N GLY A 47 -15.63 5.21 -5.88
CA GLY A 47 -14.65 6.23 -6.24
C GLY A 47 -13.26 6.05 -5.60
N PHE A 48 -12.97 4.90 -4.99
CA PHE A 48 -11.67 4.63 -4.39
C PHE A 48 -11.32 3.13 -4.51
N SER A 49 -10.17 2.82 -5.07
CA SER A 49 -9.65 1.45 -5.18
C SER A 49 -8.17 1.43 -4.90
N PHE A 50 -7.69 0.43 -4.17
CA PHE A 50 -6.29 0.29 -3.84
C PHE A 50 -5.80 -1.14 -4.07
N SER A 51 -4.82 -1.29 -4.96
CA SER A 51 -4.24 -2.56 -5.37
C SER A 51 -2.74 -2.57 -5.20
N MET A 52 -2.17 -3.74 -4.94
CA MET A 52 -0.72 -3.93 -4.84
C MET A 52 -0.26 -5.14 -5.64
N MET A 53 0.89 -5.03 -6.28
CA MET A 53 1.50 -6.12 -7.05
C MET A 53 2.40 -6.96 -6.16
N THR A 54 2.24 -8.28 -6.20
CA THR A 54 3.18 -9.22 -5.59
C THR A 54 4.32 -9.57 -6.54
N SER A 55 5.53 -9.70 -6.01
CA SER A 55 6.68 -10.23 -6.73
C SER A 55 7.35 -11.34 -5.94
N ILE A 56 7.71 -12.43 -6.60
CA ILE A 56 8.47 -13.52 -5.99
C ILE A 56 9.87 -13.04 -5.64
N THR A 57 10.30 -13.35 -4.43
CA THR A 57 11.60 -12.95 -3.90
C THR A 57 12.19 -14.06 -3.04
N SER A 58 13.48 -14.33 -3.24
CA SER A 58 14.24 -15.26 -2.42
C SER A 58 15.12 -14.50 -1.44
N PHE A 59 15.05 -14.85 -0.16
CA PHE A 59 15.81 -14.19 0.91
C PHE A 59 16.19 -15.19 1.99
N MET A 60 17.25 -14.88 2.76
CA MET A 60 17.72 -15.72 3.85
C MET A 60 17.16 -15.24 5.20
N LEU A 61 16.62 -16.16 5.99
CA LEU A 61 16.35 -15.88 7.40
C LEU A 61 17.64 -15.90 8.23
N PRO A 62 17.63 -15.34 9.47
CA PRO A 62 18.81 -15.34 10.35
C PRO A 62 19.33 -16.73 10.72
N ARG A 63 18.46 -17.76 10.68
CA ARG A 63 18.88 -19.16 10.63
C ARG A 63 19.03 -19.53 9.16
N PRO A 64 20.09 -20.21 8.70
CA PRO A 64 20.45 -20.37 7.29
C PRO A 64 19.39 -21.20 6.53
N LEU A 65 18.27 -20.56 6.26
CA LEU A 65 17.09 -21.08 5.62
C LEU A 65 16.76 -20.11 4.49
N LEU A 66 16.85 -20.64 3.28
CA LEU A 66 16.41 -19.95 2.08
C LEU A 66 14.88 -20.00 2.04
N VAL A 67 14.26 -18.82 1.96
CA VAL A 67 12.81 -18.69 1.83
C VAL A 67 12.50 -18.17 0.43
N HIS A 68 11.55 -18.81 -0.24
CA HIS A 68 10.94 -18.36 -1.48
C HIS A 68 9.56 -17.79 -1.17
N GLY A 69 9.50 -16.47 -0.97
CA GLY A 69 8.29 -15.75 -0.63
C GLY A 69 7.82 -14.83 -1.75
N SER A 70 6.79 -14.05 -1.46
CA SER A 70 6.35 -12.94 -2.28
C SER A 70 6.29 -11.66 -1.45
N PHE A 71 6.53 -10.51 -2.06
CA PHE A 71 6.39 -9.20 -1.44
C PHE A 71 5.55 -8.27 -2.29
N PHE A 72 4.86 -7.32 -1.67
CA PHE A 72 4.28 -6.20 -2.42
C PHE A 72 5.38 -5.24 -2.87
N THR A 73 5.48 -5.02 -4.18
CA THR A 73 6.56 -4.22 -4.79
C THR A 73 6.04 -3.01 -5.56
N GLN A 74 4.78 -3.03 -5.98
CA GLN A 74 4.11 -1.88 -6.59
C GLN A 74 2.77 -1.62 -5.92
N ALA A 75 2.36 -0.36 -5.90
CA ALA A 75 1.08 0.10 -5.40
C ALA A 75 0.37 0.93 -6.47
N SER A 76 -0.94 0.74 -6.58
CA SER A 76 -1.81 1.51 -7.48
C SER A 76 -3.06 1.93 -6.71
N CYS A 77 -3.30 3.24 -6.63
CA CYS A 77 -4.53 3.79 -6.09
C CYS A 77 -5.31 4.47 -7.21
N LEU A 78 -6.56 4.06 -7.41
CA LEU A 78 -7.51 4.77 -8.26
C LEU A 78 -8.44 5.59 -7.38
N ALA A 79 -8.44 6.90 -7.58
CA ALA A 79 -9.27 7.83 -6.82
C ALA A 79 -10.06 8.72 -7.78
N ARG A 80 -11.38 8.75 -7.61
CA ARG A 80 -12.26 9.67 -8.33
C ARG A 80 -12.32 10.99 -7.57
N GLY A 81 -11.97 12.09 -8.23
CA GLY A 81 -12.12 13.44 -7.68
C GLY A 81 -13.56 13.95 -7.78
N HIS A 82 -13.81 15.12 -7.20
CA HIS A 82 -15.13 15.74 -7.12
C HIS A 82 -15.72 16.08 -8.50
N SER A 83 -14.88 16.37 -9.49
CA SER A 83 -15.29 16.61 -10.88
C SER A 83 -15.77 15.35 -11.61
N GLY A 84 -15.56 14.17 -11.02
CA GLY A 84 -15.79 12.87 -11.66
C GLY A 84 -14.59 12.33 -12.42
N LYS A 85 -13.53 13.12 -12.59
CA LYS A 85 -12.23 12.66 -13.12
C LYS A 85 -11.63 11.60 -12.20
N THR A 86 -10.96 10.60 -12.78
CA THR A 86 -10.28 9.53 -12.02
C THR A 86 -8.78 9.62 -12.21
N TYR A 87 -8.05 9.61 -11.11
CA TYR A 87 -6.60 9.67 -11.06
C TYR A 87 -6.05 8.31 -10.68
N ALA A 88 -4.97 7.89 -11.34
CA ALA A 88 -4.20 6.72 -10.97
C ALA A 88 -2.89 7.17 -10.31
N ILE A 89 -2.70 6.83 -9.04
CA ILE A 89 -1.49 7.12 -8.26
C ILE A 89 -0.68 5.83 -8.18
N LEU A 90 0.52 5.84 -8.76
CA LEU A 90 1.37 4.67 -8.89
C LEU A 90 2.64 4.84 -8.05
N GLY A 91 3.03 3.79 -7.34
CA GLY A 91 4.26 3.74 -6.56
C GLY A 91 5.03 2.45 -6.77
N ASN A 92 6.36 2.55 -6.87
CA ASN A 92 7.28 1.42 -6.96
C ASN A 92 8.16 1.37 -5.70
N ALA A 93 8.23 0.23 -5.02
CA ALA A 93 8.97 0.11 -3.76
C ALA A 93 10.46 0.40 -3.93
N ASN A 94 11.06 0.21 -5.11
CA ASN A 94 12.47 0.57 -5.34
C ASN A 94 12.70 2.07 -5.47
N GLU A 95 11.65 2.86 -5.71
CA GLU A 95 11.76 4.30 -5.97
C GLU A 95 11.12 5.09 -4.82
N VAL A 96 11.74 6.21 -4.45
CA VAL A 96 11.11 7.14 -3.49
C VAL A 96 10.25 8.08 -4.31
N GLY A 97 8.92 8.00 -4.21
CA GLY A 97 8.06 8.87 -5.00
C GLY A 97 6.74 8.23 -5.39
N PHE A 98 6.03 8.93 -6.27
CA PHE A 98 4.85 8.42 -6.97
C PHE A 98 4.63 9.17 -8.29
N GLU A 99 3.89 8.53 -9.17
CA GLU A 99 3.37 9.13 -10.40
C GLU A 99 1.86 9.31 -10.29
N VAL A 100 1.34 10.33 -10.94
CA VAL A 100 -0.10 10.58 -11.06
C VAL A 100 -0.45 10.61 -12.55
N LEU A 101 -1.37 9.75 -12.93
CA LEU A 101 -1.84 9.63 -14.31
C LEU A 101 -3.34 9.92 -14.38
N ASP A 102 -3.78 10.41 -15.54
CA ASP A 102 -5.20 10.37 -15.90
C ASP A 102 -5.57 8.91 -16.18
N GLN A 103 -6.52 8.35 -15.42
CA GLN A 103 -6.88 6.95 -15.55
C GLN A 103 -7.53 6.64 -16.92
N ARG A 104 -8.11 7.65 -17.59
CA ARG A 104 -8.86 7.44 -18.84
C ARG A 104 -7.95 7.07 -20.00
N ASP A 105 -6.79 7.70 -20.11
CA ASP A 105 -5.89 7.57 -21.26
C ASP A 105 -4.43 7.28 -20.88
N GLY A 106 -4.11 7.23 -19.58
CA GLY A 106 -2.76 6.97 -19.08
C GLY A 106 -1.81 8.16 -19.20
N THR A 107 -2.32 9.37 -19.48
CA THR A 107 -1.49 10.58 -19.55
C THR A 107 -0.85 10.86 -18.21
N LEU A 108 0.48 11.00 -18.18
CA LEU A 108 1.21 11.43 -16.98
C LEU A 108 0.85 12.88 -16.66
N LEU A 109 0.20 13.10 -15.51
CA LEU A 109 -0.20 14.42 -15.01
C LEU A 109 0.88 15.02 -14.11
N ALA A 110 1.51 14.19 -13.28
CA ALA A 110 2.58 14.62 -12.39
C ALA A 110 3.53 13.45 -12.06
N ARG A 111 4.80 13.78 -11.80
CA ARG A 111 5.80 12.86 -11.26
C ARG A 111 6.47 13.51 -10.07
N HIS A 112 6.44 12.82 -8.95
CA HIS A 112 7.05 13.27 -7.71
C HIS A 112 8.12 12.27 -7.29
N HIS A 113 9.38 12.72 -7.23
CA HIS A 113 10.51 11.89 -6.82
C HIS A 113 11.15 12.47 -5.56
N GLY A 114 11.55 11.60 -4.65
CA GLY A 114 12.15 11.93 -3.36
C GLY A 114 11.15 12.02 -2.22
N VAL A 115 11.69 12.33 -1.05
CA VAL A 115 10.92 12.46 0.20
C VAL A 115 10.23 13.82 0.27
N TRP A 116 9.19 13.92 1.11
CA TRP A 116 8.48 15.18 1.38
C TRP A 116 7.83 15.81 0.14
N GLN A 117 7.41 14.95 -0.80
CA GLN A 117 6.67 15.37 -1.98
C GLN A 117 5.17 15.28 -1.71
N GLU A 118 4.41 16.20 -2.29
CA GLU A 118 2.95 16.23 -2.17
C GLU A 118 2.36 16.61 -3.53
N TRP A 119 1.23 16.00 -3.84
CA TRP A 119 0.36 16.34 -4.94
C TRP A 119 -1.07 16.37 -4.43
N SER A 120 -1.86 17.36 -4.86
CA SER A 120 -3.27 17.41 -4.56
C SER A 120 -4.05 18.07 -5.69
N ASP A 121 -5.14 17.44 -6.11
CA ASP A 121 -6.06 18.00 -7.10
C ASP A 121 -7.44 17.36 -6.92
N ASP A 122 -8.50 18.13 -7.19
CA ASP A 122 -9.88 17.66 -7.24
C ASP A 122 -10.34 16.82 -6.00
N GLY A 123 -9.77 17.09 -4.82
CA GLY A 123 -10.05 16.36 -3.57
C GLY A 123 -9.32 15.03 -3.39
N VAL A 124 -8.40 14.70 -4.30
CA VAL A 124 -7.45 13.61 -4.17
C VAL A 124 -6.11 14.19 -3.73
N MET A 125 -5.46 13.56 -2.76
CA MET A 125 -4.12 13.94 -2.32
C MET A 125 -3.23 12.71 -2.24
N ALA A 126 -2.00 12.84 -2.72
CA ALA A 126 -0.94 11.86 -2.55
C ALA A 126 0.30 12.55 -1.95
N ARG A 127 0.94 11.91 -0.98
CA ARG A 127 2.11 12.48 -0.31
C ARG A 127 3.12 11.41 0.09
N VAL A 128 4.39 11.72 -0.08
CA VAL A 128 5.51 10.96 0.48
C VAL A 128 6.03 11.66 1.73
N LYS A 129 5.96 10.98 2.87
CA LYS A 129 6.62 11.37 4.12
C LYS A 129 7.69 10.35 4.46
N GLN A 130 8.95 10.71 4.20
CA GLN A 130 10.11 9.82 4.36
C GLN A 130 9.93 8.50 3.56
N ALA A 131 9.65 7.39 4.24
CA ALA A 131 9.48 6.08 3.62
C ALA A 131 8.02 5.74 3.31
N THR A 132 7.07 6.56 3.75
CA THR A 132 5.63 6.27 3.63
C THR A 132 5.00 7.15 2.56
N THR A 133 4.39 6.53 1.56
CA THR A 133 3.49 7.20 0.62
C THR A 133 2.06 6.98 1.09
N TYR A 134 1.25 8.03 1.13
CA TYR A 134 -0.16 7.90 1.47
C TYR A 134 -1.05 8.64 0.50
N VAL A 135 -2.24 8.09 0.25
CA VAL A 135 -3.25 8.65 -0.63
C VAL A 135 -4.53 8.84 0.16
N ARG A 136 -5.13 10.04 0.05
CA ARG A 136 -6.40 10.38 0.67
C ARG A 136 -7.40 10.86 -0.39
N ALA A 137 -8.58 10.27 -0.39
CA ALA A 137 -9.70 10.71 -1.22
C ALA A 137 -11.01 10.09 -0.71
N ASN A 138 -12.13 10.80 -0.86
CA ASN A 138 -13.48 10.26 -0.61
C ASN A 138 -13.67 9.62 0.78
N GLY A 139 -13.00 10.15 1.80
CA GLY A 139 -13.04 9.63 3.17
C GLY A 139 -12.14 8.41 3.45
N TRP A 140 -11.42 7.93 2.43
CA TRP A 140 -10.43 6.86 2.55
C TRP A 140 -9.02 7.41 2.67
N GLU A 141 -8.19 6.66 3.38
CA GLU A 141 -6.75 6.85 3.46
C GLU A 141 -6.09 5.48 3.31
N VAL A 142 -5.01 5.43 2.52
CA VAL A 142 -4.14 4.26 2.46
C VAL A 142 -2.71 4.72 2.60
N ASN A 143 -1.95 4.00 3.40
CA ASN A 143 -0.54 4.27 3.64
C ASN A 143 0.27 3.07 3.17
N VAL A 144 1.35 3.30 2.43
CA VAL A 144 2.33 2.28 2.09
C VAL A 144 3.72 2.73 2.50
N THR A 145 4.34 1.94 3.37
CA THR A 145 5.67 2.20 3.91
C THR A 145 6.70 1.29 3.24
N ARG A 146 7.74 1.90 2.68
CA ARG A 146 8.88 1.20 2.10
C ARG A 146 9.74 0.59 3.20
N ARG A 147 10.03 -0.70 3.10
CA ARG A 147 10.96 -1.43 3.96
C ARG A 147 11.99 -2.17 3.09
N PRO A 148 13.26 -2.22 3.50
CA PRO A 148 14.24 -3.04 2.78
C PRO A 148 13.89 -4.52 2.93
N ILE A 149 14.19 -5.30 1.90
CA ILE A 149 14.20 -6.77 1.98
C ILE A 149 15.59 -7.18 2.48
N TYR A 150 15.66 -7.59 3.75
CA TYR A 150 16.93 -8.01 4.35
C TYR A 150 17.38 -9.36 3.80
N ASN A 151 18.70 -9.54 3.68
CA ASN A 151 19.33 -10.77 3.17
C ASN A 151 18.75 -11.26 1.83
N LEU A 152 18.43 -10.32 0.94
CA LEU A 152 17.98 -10.60 -0.41
C LEU A 152 19.00 -11.49 -1.15
N VAL A 153 18.52 -12.59 -1.72
CA VAL A 153 19.29 -13.46 -2.61
C VAL A 153 18.95 -13.15 -4.07
N SER A 154 17.67 -13.05 -4.39
CA SER A 154 17.18 -12.72 -5.73
C SER A 154 15.74 -12.20 -5.71
N GLY A 155 15.39 -11.37 -6.68
CA GLY A 155 14.04 -10.79 -6.84
C GLY A 155 14.10 -9.47 -7.61
N PRO A 156 12.95 -8.98 -8.11
CA PRO A 156 12.90 -7.75 -8.90
C PRO A 156 13.01 -6.48 -8.04
N SER A 157 12.99 -6.60 -6.71
CA SER A 157 13.03 -5.47 -5.80
C SER A 157 13.92 -5.73 -4.59
N SER A 158 14.63 -4.68 -4.15
CA SER A 158 15.37 -4.66 -2.88
C SER A 158 14.55 -4.03 -1.75
N TRP A 159 13.37 -3.53 -2.07
CA TRP A 159 12.42 -2.92 -1.17
C TRP A 159 11.03 -3.54 -1.32
N ARG A 160 10.26 -3.52 -0.24
CA ARG A 160 8.87 -3.96 -0.23
C ARG A 160 7.99 -2.88 0.38
N TYR A 161 6.73 -2.90 0.03
CA TYR A 161 5.71 -2.14 0.71
C TYR A 161 5.09 -2.94 1.85
N VAL A 162 4.76 -2.20 2.89
CA VAL A 162 3.96 -2.61 4.03
C VAL A 162 2.80 -1.61 4.11
N ILE A 163 1.56 -2.07 4.24
CA ILE A 163 0.36 -1.25 4.04
C ILE A 163 -0.42 -1.02 5.34
N ASP A 164 -0.86 0.20 5.61
CA ASP A 164 -1.83 0.49 6.68
C ASP A 164 -3.08 1.15 6.05
N ILE A 165 -4.27 0.61 6.33
CA ILE A 165 -5.57 1.10 5.81
C ILE A 165 -6.44 1.56 6.98
#